data_AF-A0A535WYM0-F1
#
_entry.id   AF-A0A535WYM0-F1
#
_cell.length_a   1.000
_cell.length_b   1.000
_cell.length_c   1.000
_cell.angle_alpha   90.00
_cell.angle_beta   90.00
_cell.angle_gamma   90.00
#
_symmetry.space_group_name_H-M   'P 1'
#
loop_
_entity.id
_entity.type
_entity.pdbx_description
1 polymer ?
#
loop_
_entity_poly.entity_id
_entity_poly.type
_entity_poly.pdbx_seq_one_letter_code
_entity_poly.pdbx_strand_id
1 'polypeptide(L)' 'INLAGAEGHPAAVMDMSFANQALCAEYIAKNAGQLERKVYDVPADIDSEVARLKLHAMGIAIDTLTEEQRRYLSSWEEGT' A
#
# COMPACT_ATOMS: atom_id res chain seq x y z
N ILE A 1 -27.49 -3.14 2.36
CA ILE A 1 -28.16 -4.03 1.37
C ILE A 1 -27.16 -4.99 0.71
N ASN A 2 -25.98 -4.55 0.25
CA ASN A 2 -24.97 -5.45 -0.38
C ASN A 2 -24.54 -6.65 0.52
N LEU A 3 -24.33 -6.46 1.83
CA LEU A 3 -23.90 -7.53 2.75
C LEU A 3 -25.06 -8.42 3.22
N ALA A 4 -26.30 -7.92 3.19
CA ALA A 4 -27.47 -8.58 3.76
C ALA A 4 -28.44 -9.16 2.70
N GLY A 5 -28.29 -8.76 1.44
CA GLY A 5 -29.10 -9.20 0.30
C GLY A 5 -28.27 -9.59 -0.93
N ALA A 6 -26.94 -9.68 -0.81
CA ALA A 6 -26.00 -10.19 -1.81
C ALA A 6 -24.71 -10.70 -1.11
N GLU A 7 -23.65 -11.02 -1.85
CA GLU A 7 -22.44 -11.70 -1.34
C GLU A 7 -21.31 -10.77 -0.85
N GLY A 8 -21.57 -9.47 -0.63
CA GLY A 8 -20.49 -8.55 -0.24
C GLY A 8 -19.64 -8.08 -1.43
N HIS A 9 -18.43 -7.58 -1.13
CA HIS A 9 -17.45 -7.26 -2.19
C HIS A 9 -16.79 -8.54 -2.71
N PRO A 10 -16.51 -8.64 -4.03
CA PRO A 10 -15.75 -9.76 -4.58
C PRO A 10 -14.42 -9.96 -3.85
N ALA A 11 -14.00 -11.22 -3.69
CA ALA A 11 -12.76 -11.57 -3.00
C ALA A 11 -11.52 -10.82 -3.54
N ALA A 12 -11.50 -10.53 -4.84
CA ALA A 12 -10.45 -9.79 -5.53
C ALA A 12 -10.34 -8.31 -5.13
N VAL A 13 -11.30 -7.76 -4.38
CA VAL A 13 -11.24 -6.38 -3.84
C VAL A 13 -10.98 -6.42 -2.33
N MET A 14 -11.48 -7.46 -1.65
CA MET A 14 -11.27 -7.65 -0.20
C MET A 14 -9.85 -8.09 0.15
N ASP A 15 -9.11 -8.72 -0.77
CA ASP A 15 -7.73 -9.16 -0.55
C ASP A 15 -6.79 -8.00 -0.19
N MET A 16 -6.92 -6.86 -0.85
CA MET A 16 -6.16 -5.64 -0.54
C MET A 16 -6.51 -5.08 0.85
N SER A 17 -7.80 -5.13 1.24
CA SER A 17 -8.22 -4.68 2.57
C SER A 17 -7.64 -5.57 3.67
N PHE A 18 -7.66 -6.89 3.50
CA PHE A 18 -7.10 -7.81 4.47
C PHE A 18 -5.57 -7.75 4.52
N ALA A 19 -4.89 -7.52 3.39
CA ALA A 19 -3.45 -7.28 3.37
C ALA A 19 -3.08 -6.01 4.16
N ASN A 20 -3.81 -4.91 3.96
CA ASN A 20 -3.62 -3.69 4.74
C ASN A 20 -3.83 -3.94 6.23
N GLN A 21 -4.88 -4.66 6.62
CA GLN A 21 -5.13 -5.00 8.03
C GLN A 21 -4.01 -5.84 8.64
N ALA A 22 -3.50 -6.83 7.92
CA ALA A 22 -2.41 -7.69 8.40
C ALA A 22 -1.10 -6.92 8.59
N LEU A 23 -0.70 -6.11 7.61
CA LEU A 23 0.53 -5.32 7.68
C LEU A 23 0.43 -4.19 8.71
N CYS A 24 -0.73 -3.55 8.85
CA CYS A 24 -0.95 -2.56 9.92
C CYS A 24 -0.91 -3.21 11.31
N ALA A 25 -1.45 -4.42 11.48
CA ALA A 25 -1.36 -5.14 12.75
C ALA A 25 0.11 -5.46 13.11
N GLU A 26 0.90 -5.88 12.13
CA GLU A 26 2.34 -6.08 12.30
C GLU A 26 3.07 -4.77 12.65
N TYR A 27 2.76 -3.67 11.96
CA TYR A 27 3.33 -2.36 12.21
C TYR A 27 3.05 -1.88 13.63
N ILE A 28 1.80 -2.03 14.11
CA ILE A 28 1.42 -1.68 15.47
C ILE A 28 2.19 -2.55 16.47
N ALA A 29 2.29 -3.86 16.24
CA ALA A 29 3.01 -4.75 17.14
C ALA A 29 4.50 -4.39 17.25
N LYS A 30 5.14 -4.03 16.13
CA LYS A 30 6.56 -3.64 16.09
C LYS A 30 6.82 -2.25 16.69
N ASN A 31 5.86 -1.32 16.57
CA ASN A 31 6.03 0.08 16.96
C ASN A 31 5.20 0.48 18.19
N ALA A 32 4.62 -0.47 18.93
CA ALA A 32 3.69 -0.21 20.02
C ALA A 32 4.22 0.79 21.06
N GLY A 33 5.53 0.79 21.34
CA GLY A 33 6.16 1.73 22.29
C GLY A 33 6.37 3.16 21.77
N GLN A 34 6.19 3.40 20.47
CA GLN A 34 6.36 4.70 19.81
C GLN A 34 5.03 5.34 19.40
N LEU A 35 3.94 4.57 19.48
CA LEU A 35 2.61 5.02 19.07
C LEU A 35 1.84 5.63 20.26
N GLU A 36 1.22 6.76 20.01
CA GLU A 36 0.31 7.44 20.92
C GLU A 36 -1.11 6.86 20.80
N ARG A 37 -1.97 7.17 21.77
CA ARG A 37 -3.39 6.79 21.72
C ARG A 37 -4.17 7.73 20.81
N LYS A 38 -3.93 7.63 19.51
CA LYS A 38 -4.65 8.36 18.46
C LYS A 38 -4.89 7.47 17.25
N VAL A 39 -5.75 7.94 16.34
CA VAL A 39 -5.95 7.30 15.05
C VAL A 39 -4.82 7.73 14.13
N TYR A 40 -4.21 6.76 13.47
CA TYR A 40 -3.18 6.97 12.45
C TYR A 40 -3.73 6.53 11.10
N ASP A 41 -3.34 7.25 10.05
CA ASP A 41 -3.49 6.77 8.69
C ASP A 41 -2.56 5.57 8.45
N VAL A 42 -2.87 4.77 7.42
CA VAL A 42 -1.99 3.69 6.98
C VAL A 42 -0.67 4.30 6.49
N PRO A 43 0.49 3.83 6.99
CA PRO A 43 1.79 4.27 6.47
C PRO A 43 1.88 4.07 4.95
N ALA A 44 2.39 5.07 4.23
CA ALA A 44 2.47 5.07 2.77
C ALA A 44 3.25 3.85 2.22
N ASP A 45 4.26 3.40 2.95
CA ASP A 45 5.08 2.23 2.60
C ASP A 45 4.25 0.94 2.63
N ILE A 46 3.32 0.81 3.58
CA ILE A 46 2.42 -0.35 3.68
C ILE A 46 1.43 -0.33 2.52
N ASP A 47 0.86 0.82 2.21
CA ASP A 47 -0.10 0.94 1.10
C ASP A 47 0.57 0.62 -0.26
N SER A 48 1.80 1.12 -0.45
CA SER A 48 2.62 0.81 -1.63
C SER A 48 2.95 -0.69 -1.72
N GLU A 49 3.24 -1.34 -0.60
CA GLU A 49 3.55 -2.76 -0.55
C GLU A 49 2.31 -3.62 -0.87
N VAL A 50 1.12 -3.26 -0.37
CA VAL A 50 -0.13 -3.93 -0.72
C VAL A 50 -0.41 -3.82 -2.21
N ALA A 51 -0.22 -2.65 -2.81
CA ALA A 51 -0.36 -2.45 -4.25
C ALA A 51 0.63 -3.33 -5.03
N ARG A 52 1.90 -3.38 -4.61
CA ARG A 52 2.94 -4.21 -5.24
C ARG A 52 2.58 -5.70 -5.18
N LEU A 53 2.13 -6.18 -4.02
CA LEU A 53 1.71 -7.58 -3.83
C LEU A 53 0.50 -7.93 -4.70
N LYS A 54 -0.46 -7.00 -4.84
CA LYS A 54 -1.63 -7.19 -5.72
C LYS A 54 -1.22 -7.34 -7.18
N LEU A 55 -0.39 -6.43 -7.69
CA LEU A 55 0.10 -6.49 -9.07
C LEU A 55 0.87 -7.79 -9.32
N HIS A 56 1.74 -8.18 -8.40
CA HIS A 56 2.47 -9.44 -8.47
C HIS A 56 1.54 -10.66 -8.52
N ALA A 57 0.50 -10.70 -7.67
CA ALA A 57 -0.48 -11.78 -7.66
C ALA A 57 -1.30 -11.86 -8.96
N MET A 58 -1.46 -10.73 -9.67
CA MET A 58 -2.08 -10.66 -11.00
C MET A 58 -1.10 -10.98 -12.15
N GLY A 59 0.18 -11.25 -11.85
CA GLY A 59 1.21 -11.45 -12.86
C GLY A 59 1.62 -10.17 -13.60
N ILE A 60 1.33 -9.00 -13.03
CA ILE A 60 1.69 -7.69 -13.60
C ILE A 60 3.04 -7.27 -13.04
N ALA A 61 4.00 -7.02 -13.93
CA ALA A 61 5.28 -6.41 -13.59
C ALA A 61 5.21 -4.89 -13.71
N ILE A 62 5.94 -4.20 -12.84
CA ILE A 62 6.14 -2.75 -12.92
C ILE A 62 7.62 -2.47 -13.15
N ASP A 63 7.90 -1.46 -13.96
CA ASP A 63 9.27 -1.03 -14.22
C ASP A 63 9.89 -0.38 -12.98
N THR A 64 11.22 -0.41 -12.91
CA THR A 64 11.98 0.32 -11.89
C THR A 64 12.68 1.49 -12.57
N LEU A 65 12.57 2.68 -11.98
CA LEU A 65 13.31 3.84 -12.47
C LEU A 65 14.81 3.54 -12.46
N THR A 66 15.50 3.95 -13.53
CA THR A 66 16.96 3.98 -13.57
C THR A 66 17.50 5.09 -12.64
N GLU A 67 18.79 5.03 -12.29
CA GLU A 67 19.43 6.09 -11.51
C GLU A 67 19.37 7.45 -12.20
N GLU A 68 19.48 7.47 -13.53
CA GLU A 68 19.36 8.69 -14.34
C GLU A 68 17.94 9.28 -14.25
N GLN A 69 16.90 8.44 -14.41
CA GLN A 69 15.51 8.89 -14.28
C GLN A 69 15.18 9.38 -12.87
N ARG A 70 15.70 8.71 -11.82
CA ARG A 70 15.57 9.18 -10.43
C ARG A 70 16.21 10.55 -10.24
N ARG A 71 17.44 10.73 -10.75
CA ARG A 71 18.16 11.99 -10.66
C ARG A 71 17.39 13.11 -11.36
N TYR A 72 16.94 12.87 -12.58
CA TYR A 72 16.14 13.81 -13.37
C TYR A 72 14.88 14.28 -12.62
N LEU A 73 14.11 13.35 -12.02
CA LEU A 73 12.92 13.69 -11.23
C LEU A 73 13.24 14.50 -9.96
N SER A 74 14.42 14.32 -9.38
CA SER A 74 14.84 15.01 -8.15
C SER A 74 15.52 16.36 -8.41
N SER A 75 16.02 16.60 -9.62
CA SER A 75 16.71 17.83 -9.98
C SER A 75 15.72 18.92 -10.38
N TRP A 76 15.61 19.96 -9.56
CA TRP A 76 14.93 21.22 -9.89
C TRP A 76 15.69 22.07 -10.94
N GLU A 77 16.89 21.65 -11.36
CA GLU A 77 17.73 22.38 -12.31
C GLU A 77 17.45 22.04 -13.79
N GLU A 78 16.71 20.97 -14.07
CA GLU A 78 16.32 20.57 -15.44
C GLU A 78 14.80 20.62 -15.65
N GLY A 79 14.19 21.75 -15.30
CA GLY A 79 12.78 22.03 -15.63
C GLY A 79 12.58 23.47 -16.09
N THR A 80 11.96 23.62 -17.27
CA THR A 80 11.25 24.84 -17.69
C THR A 80 10.13 25.22 -16.73
#